data_AF-A0A0Q4D987-F1
#
_entry.id   AF-A0A0Q4D987-F1
#
_cell.length_a   1.000
_cell.length_b   1.000
_cell.length_c   1.000
_cell.angle_alpha   90.00
_cell.angle_beta   90.00
_cell.angle_gamma   90.00
#
_symmetry.space_group_name_H-M   'P 1'
#
loop_
_entity.id
_entity.type
_entity.pdbx_description
1 polymer ?
#
loop_
_entity_poly.entity_id
_entity_poly.type
_entity_poly.pdbx_seq_one_letter_code
_entity_poly.pdbx_strand_id
1 'polypeptide(L)'
;MTPVHALPDAVVALLRVADADTLLRDADALAETLADTGWAPEVESGRFSAAGWDVVSSAWPPNLSVFRDGELSDVRRDALAIAETLNAEPQRWAFDTEGPDWSGWNADDPRWDDEQIDWLEWRGRGVVVQLFTAPEAQIGPDALPPHLHLAIERDDSPPEGLPRDDARDRRVAADGSVVERWYLVGEDDLPDDLLAALGADPDQRVSAAAASELRMRAGGFDDPTG
;
A
#
# COMPACT_ATOMS: atom_id res chain seq x y z
N MET A 1 27.57 -16.00 -5.55
CA MET A 1 26.31 -15.83 -4.81
C MET A 1 26.43 -14.56 -4.01
N THR A 2 25.81 -13.49 -4.49
CA THR A 2 25.64 -12.24 -3.75
C THR A 2 24.73 -12.54 -2.55
N PRO A 3 25.01 -12.04 -1.34
CA PRO A 3 24.11 -12.29 -0.19
C PRO A 3 22.72 -11.77 -0.50
N VAL A 4 21.70 -12.60 -0.25
CA VAL A 4 20.29 -12.22 -0.33
C VAL A 4 20.08 -11.07 0.65
N HIS A 5 19.59 -9.94 0.16
CA HIS A 5 19.17 -8.84 1.04
C HIS A 5 17.94 -9.30 1.81
N ALA A 6 18.02 -9.29 3.14
CA ALA A 6 16.93 -9.79 3.96
C ALA A 6 15.86 -8.70 4.09
N LEU A 7 14.68 -8.96 3.53
CA LEU A 7 13.51 -8.12 3.74
C LEU A 7 13.11 -8.08 5.22
N PRO A 8 12.48 -6.99 5.68
CA PRO A 8 11.86 -6.97 7.00
C PRO A 8 10.83 -8.09 7.16
N ASP A 9 10.75 -8.65 8.38
CA ASP A 9 9.79 -9.73 8.70
C ASP A 9 8.34 -9.35 8.34
N ALA A 10 7.97 -8.07 8.47
CA ALA A 10 6.64 -7.59 8.15
C ALA A 10 6.28 -7.68 6.65
N VAL A 11 7.25 -7.38 5.78
CA VAL A 11 7.07 -7.52 4.32
C VAL A 11 6.96 -9.00 3.95
N VAL A 12 7.84 -9.85 4.50
CA VAL A 12 7.79 -11.30 4.25
C VAL A 12 6.49 -11.92 4.75
N ALA A 13 6.02 -11.53 5.93
CA ALA A 13 4.77 -12.00 6.50
C ALA A 13 3.56 -11.57 5.64
N LEU A 14 3.54 -10.32 5.17
CA LEU A 14 2.51 -9.80 4.28
C LEU A 14 2.41 -10.60 2.97
N LEU A 15 3.53 -10.82 2.28
CA LEU A 15 3.57 -11.59 1.03
C LEU A 15 3.04 -13.02 1.20
N ARG A 16 3.26 -13.63 2.36
CA ARG A 16 2.75 -14.99 2.66
C ARG A 16 1.24 -15.05 2.83
N VAL A 17 0.62 -13.97 3.31
CA VAL A 17 -0.83 -13.91 3.57
C VAL A 17 -1.62 -13.20 2.48
N ALA A 18 -0.96 -12.72 1.41
CA ALA A 18 -1.58 -12.08 0.26
C ALA A 18 -2.58 -13.00 -0.46
N ASP A 19 -3.87 -12.80 -0.20
CA ASP A 19 -4.97 -13.67 -0.63
C ASP A 19 -6.30 -12.91 -0.50
N ALA A 20 -7.19 -13.08 -1.48
CA ALA A 20 -8.42 -12.30 -1.58
C ALA A 20 -9.46 -12.63 -0.52
N ASP A 21 -9.44 -13.87 -0.01
CA ASP A 21 -10.43 -14.36 0.96
C ASP A 21 -9.95 -14.19 2.41
N THR A 22 -8.71 -13.71 2.61
CA THR A 22 -8.15 -13.42 3.93
C THR A 22 -7.73 -11.96 4.06
N LEU A 23 -6.59 -11.56 3.48
CA LEU A 23 -6.07 -10.20 3.54
C LEU A 23 -7.03 -9.16 2.93
N LEU A 24 -7.55 -9.42 1.73
CA LEU A 24 -8.40 -8.47 0.99
C LEU A 24 -9.90 -8.80 1.06
N ARG A 25 -10.34 -9.46 2.13
CA ARG A 25 -11.75 -9.87 2.28
C ARG A 25 -12.66 -8.69 2.59
N ASP A 26 -12.27 -7.87 3.57
CA ASP A 26 -12.98 -6.67 4.02
C ASP A 26 -12.02 -5.78 4.86
N ALA A 27 -12.53 -4.62 5.29
CA ALA A 27 -11.75 -3.62 6.02
C ALA A 27 -11.15 -4.17 7.33
N ASP A 28 -11.96 -4.91 8.11
CA ASP A 28 -11.54 -5.49 9.37
C ASP A 28 -10.46 -6.55 9.16
N ALA A 29 -10.66 -7.45 8.19
CA ALA A 29 -9.67 -8.48 7.86
C ALA A 29 -8.35 -7.87 7.38
N LEU A 30 -8.40 -6.81 6.58
CA LEU A 30 -7.24 -6.09 6.09
C LEU A 30 -6.43 -5.48 7.24
N ALA A 31 -7.08 -4.71 8.11
CA ALA A 31 -6.41 -4.08 9.25
C ALA A 31 -5.88 -5.10 10.27
N GLU A 32 -6.66 -6.15 10.56
CA GLU A 32 -6.24 -7.24 11.45
C GLU A 32 -5.02 -7.97 10.89
N THR A 33 -5.04 -8.33 9.61
CA THR A 33 -3.93 -9.04 8.96
C THR A 33 -2.67 -8.17 8.89
N LEU A 34 -2.80 -6.86 8.62
CA LEU A 34 -1.67 -5.93 8.65
C LEU A 34 -1.06 -5.86 10.06
N ALA A 35 -1.89 -5.73 11.10
CA ALA A 35 -1.41 -5.74 12.48
C ALA A 35 -0.70 -7.06 12.86
N ASP A 36 -1.31 -8.20 12.51
CA ASP A 36 -0.76 -9.53 12.77
C ASP A 36 0.55 -9.81 12.02
N THR A 37 0.73 -9.17 10.87
CA THR A 37 1.98 -9.23 10.09
C THR A 37 3.01 -8.18 10.53
N GLY A 38 2.73 -7.39 11.57
CA GLY A 38 3.70 -6.49 12.19
C GLY A 38 3.66 -5.04 11.71
N TRP A 39 2.62 -4.65 10.99
CA TRP A 39 2.39 -3.27 10.58
C TRP A 39 1.64 -2.50 11.66
N ALA A 40 2.19 -1.37 12.10
CA ALA A 40 1.55 -0.52 13.10
C ALA A 40 0.61 0.48 12.40
N PRO A 41 -0.66 0.62 12.81
CA PRO A 41 -1.54 1.64 12.25
C PRO A 41 -1.05 3.04 12.61
N GLU A 42 -1.09 3.93 11.63
CA GLU A 42 -0.83 5.36 11.79
C GLU A 42 -2.12 6.13 12.14
N VAL A 43 -1.99 7.44 12.36
CA VAL A 43 -3.16 8.30 12.63
C VAL A 43 -4.01 8.46 11.37
N GLU A 44 -3.37 8.65 10.22
CA GLU A 44 -4.06 8.78 8.93
C GLU A 44 -4.82 7.50 8.57
N SER A 45 -6.02 7.67 8.02
CA SER A 45 -6.85 6.56 7.55
C SER A 45 -6.08 5.64 6.60
N GLY A 46 -6.21 4.33 6.81
CA GLY A 46 -5.66 3.30 5.94
C GLY A 46 -4.13 3.26 5.88
N ARG A 47 -3.43 4.05 6.72
CA ARG A 47 -1.97 4.07 6.77
C ARG A 47 -1.41 3.18 7.87
N PHE A 48 -0.36 2.45 7.54
CA PHE A 48 0.41 1.66 8.48
C PHE A 48 1.90 1.79 8.18
N SER A 49 2.76 1.57 9.16
CA SER A 49 4.21 1.59 8.97
C SER A 49 4.91 0.43 9.67
N ALA A 50 6.05 0.02 9.12
CA ALA A 50 6.94 -0.95 9.75
C ALA A 50 8.37 -0.78 9.23
N ALA A 51 9.34 -0.60 10.13
CA ALA A 51 10.78 -0.64 9.80
C ALA A 51 11.21 0.28 8.63
N GLY A 52 10.61 1.47 8.49
CA GLY A 52 10.91 2.41 7.39
C GLY A 52 10.22 2.09 6.07
N TRP A 53 9.15 1.30 6.13
CA TRP A 53 8.22 1.01 5.05
C TRP A 53 6.85 1.52 5.43
N ASP A 54 6.10 1.94 4.41
CA ASP A 54 4.75 2.48 4.58
C ASP A 54 3.75 1.64 3.79
N VAL A 55 2.56 1.48 4.34
CA VAL A 55 1.39 0.92 3.68
C VAL A 55 0.35 2.00 3.57
N VAL A 56 -0.21 2.16 2.38
CA VAL A 56 -1.48 2.86 2.14
C VAL A 56 -2.48 1.83 1.66
N SER A 57 -3.62 1.75 2.34
CA SER A 57 -4.65 0.77 2.04
C SER A 57 -6.02 1.42 1.91
N SER A 58 -6.87 0.84 1.07
CA SER A 58 -8.29 1.20 0.95
C SER A 58 -9.15 0.00 1.32
N ALA A 59 -10.35 0.27 1.84
CA ALA A 59 -11.34 -0.74 2.20
C ALA A 59 -12.43 -0.91 1.13
N TRP A 60 -12.43 -0.11 0.05
CA TRP A 60 -13.50 -0.12 -0.94
C TRP A 60 -12.99 0.13 -2.38
N PRO A 61 -12.67 -0.93 -3.14
CA PRO A 61 -12.53 -2.32 -2.69
C PRO A 61 -11.25 -2.50 -1.87
N PRO A 62 -11.17 -3.53 -0.99
CA PRO A 62 -9.96 -3.80 -0.22
C PRO A 62 -8.73 -3.97 -1.11
N ASN A 63 -7.73 -3.12 -0.93
CA ASN A 63 -6.43 -3.17 -1.60
C ASN A 63 -5.37 -2.49 -0.74
N LEU A 64 -4.10 -2.71 -1.08
CA LEU A 64 -3.00 -1.99 -0.45
C LEU A 64 -1.83 -1.75 -1.38
N SER A 65 -1.09 -0.70 -1.07
CA SER A 65 0.18 -0.33 -1.67
C SER A 65 1.22 -0.19 -0.57
N VAL A 66 2.35 -0.88 -0.75
CA VAL A 66 3.53 -0.83 0.12
C VAL A 66 4.59 0.02 -0.59
N PHE A 67 5.17 0.97 0.15
CA PHE A 67 6.18 1.89 -0.34
C PHE A 67 7.48 1.78 0.45
N ARG A 68 8.58 1.96 -0.26
CA ARG A 68 9.90 2.15 0.34
C ARG A 68 10.70 3.17 -0.48
N ASP A 69 11.14 4.23 0.17
CA ASP A 69 12.07 5.23 -0.39
C ASP A 69 13.45 5.22 0.28
N GLY A 70 14.51 5.53 -0.46
CA GLY A 70 15.85 5.76 0.09
C GLY A 70 16.96 5.57 -0.93
N GLU A 71 18.10 5.00 -0.50
CA GLU A 71 19.25 4.79 -1.41
C GLU A 71 18.91 3.83 -2.54
N LEU A 72 19.23 4.23 -3.79
CA LEU A 72 18.89 3.49 -5.01
C LEU A 72 19.31 2.01 -4.96
N SER A 73 20.51 1.74 -4.47
CA SER A 73 21.03 0.37 -4.41
C SER A 73 20.28 -0.50 -3.39
N ASP A 74 19.75 0.09 -2.33
CA ASP A 74 18.97 -0.63 -1.32
C ASP A 74 17.55 -0.89 -1.83
N VAL A 75 16.92 0.12 -2.43
CA VAL A 75 15.60 -0.02 -3.08
C VAL A 75 15.61 -1.13 -4.14
N ARG A 76 16.63 -1.17 -5.01
CA ARG A 76 16.78 -2.24 -6.01
C ARG A 76 16.98 -3.61 -5.35
N ARG A 77 17.75 -3.70 -4.26
CA ARG A 77 17.94 -4.96 -3.52
C ARG A 77 16.64 -5.45 -2.88
N ASP A 78 15.86 -4.54 -2.30
CA ASP A 78 14.55 -4.84 -1.71
C ASP A 78 13.57 -5.32 -2.77
N ALA A 79 13.48 -4.63 -3.91
CA ALA A 79 12.64 -5.04 -5.04
C ALA A 79 13.02 -6.44 -5.55
N LEU A 80 14.31 -6.71 -5.74
CA LEU A 80 14.80 -8.03 -6.16
C LEU A 80 14.48 -9.12 -5.12
N ALA A 81 14.59 -8.82 -3.82
CA ALA A 81 14.26 -9.77 -2.75
C ALA A 81 12.76 -10.08 -2.68
N ILE A 82 11.88 -9.10 -2.96
CA ILE A 82 10.43 -9.31 -3.10
C ILE A 82 10.16 -10.23 -4.30
N ALA A 83 10.75 -9.91 -5.45
CA ALA A 83 10.58 -10.70 -6.67
C ALA A 83 11.09 -12.14 -6.48
N GLU A 84 12.25 -12.34 -5.84
CA GLU A 84 12.78 -13.66 -5.48
C GLU A 84 11.81 -14.44 -4.58
N THR A 85 11.23 -13.78 -3.57
CA THR A 85 10.26 -14.37 -2.64
C THR A 85 9.02 -14.87 -3.37
N LEU A 86 8.47 -14.08 -4.30
CA LEU A 86 7.29 -14.46 -5.08
C LEU A 86 7.63 -15.57 -6.10
N ASN A 87 8.76 -15.45 -6.80
CA ASN A 87 9.23 -16.45 -7.77
C ASN A 87 9.60 -17.80 -7.13
N ALA A 88 9.91 -17.84 -5.83
CA ALA A 88 10.16 -19.07 -5.09
C ALA A 88 8.90 -19.92 -4.85
N GLU A 89 7.70 -19.38 -5.09
CA GLU A 89 6.43 -20.10 -4.96
C GLU A 89 5.65 -20.21 -6.29
N PRO A 90 6.20 -20.87 -7.33
CA PRO A 90 5.54 -20.98 -8.65
C PRO A 90 4.24 -21.80 -8.62
N GLN A 91 4.01 -22.59 -7.57
CA GLN A 91 2.73 -23.27 -7.32
C GLN A 91 1.62 -22.34 -6.84
N ARG A 92 1.98 -21.16 -6.32
CA ARG A 92 1.06 -20.15 -5.80
C ARG A 92 0.85 -19.04 -6.80
N TRP A 93 1.92 -18.60 -7.45
CA TRP A 93 1.95 -17.41 -8.28
C TRP A 93 2.17 -17.74 -9.75
N ALA A 94 1.32 -17.22 -10.61
CA ALA A 94 1.55 -17.12 -12.04
C ALA A 94 2.22 -15.77 -12.33
N PHE A 95 3.46 -15.80 -12.82
CA PHE A 95 4.26 -14.62 -13.12
C PHE A 95 4.04 -14.15 -14.57
N ASP A 96 3.93 -12.83 -14.77
CA ASP A 96 3.84 -12.16 -16.07
C ASP A 96 4.53 -10.79 -16.05
N THR A 97 4.91 -10.28 -17.23
CA THR A 97 5.50 -8.94 -17.43
C THR A 97 5.33 -8.47 -18.87
N GLU A 98 4.93 -7.21 -19.07
CA GLU A 98 4.91 -6.59 -20.40
C GLU A 98 6.32 -6.10 -20.83
N GLY A 99 7.13 -5.71 -19.85
CA GLY A 99 8.49 -5.24 -20.02
C GLY A 99 9.55 -6.32 -19.77
N PRO A 100 10.84 -5.91 -19.68
CA PRO A 100 11.91 -6.84 -19.36
C PRO A 100 11.73 -7.45 -17.96
N ASP A 101 11.89 -8.77 -17.86
CA ASP A 101 11.96 -9.46 -16.57
C ASP A 101 13.26 -9.08 -15.84
N TRP A 102 13.13 -8.11 -14.94
CA TRP A 102 14.22 -7.63 -14.11
C TRP A 102 14.40 -8.42 -12.81
N SER A 103 13.52 -9.40 -12.50
CA SER A 103 13.60 -10.19 -11.27
C SER A 103 14.89 -11.02 -11.15
N GLY A 104 15.54 -11.31 -12.28
CA GLY A 104 16.82 -12.01 -12.35
C GLY A 104 18.05 -11.11 -12.43
N TRP A 105 17.90 -9.79 -12.33
CA TRP A 105 19.03 -8.85 -12.45
C TRP A 105 19.79 -8.72 -11.14
N ASN A 106 20.99 -8.14 -11.19
CA ASN A 106 21.71 -7.70 -10.00
C ASN A 106 21.38 -6.22 -9.70
N ALA A 107 21.48 -5.76 -8.46
CA ALA A 107 21.18 -4.36 -8.11
C ALA A 107 22.04 -3.31 -8.87
N ASP A 108 23.26 -3.69 -9.27
CA ASP A 108 24.20 -2.84 -10.01
C ASP A 108 24.22 -3.17 -11.53
N ASP A 109 23.21 -3.88 -12.04
CA ASP A 109 23.13 -4.25 -13.45
C ASP A 109 22.96 -2.99 -14.33
N PRO A 110 23.79 -2.78 -15.37
CA PRO A 110 23.70 -1.57 -16.19
C PRO A 110 22.35 -1.43 -16.91
N ARG A 111 21.60 -2.52 -17.11
CA ARG A 111 20.29 -2.49 -17.76
C ARG A 111 19.25 -1.67 -17.00
N TRP A 112 19.43 -1.47 -15.69
CA TRP A 112 18.56 -0.58 -14.92
C TRP A 112 18.54 0.86 -15.44
N ASP A 113 19.61 1.30 -16.10
CA ASP A 113 19.76 2.67 -16.59
C ASP A 113 19.53 2.79 -18.11
N ASP A 114 19.54 1.66 -18.83
CA ASP A 114 19.44 1.58 -20.29
C ASP A 114 18.04 1.14 -20.78
N GLU A 115 17.31 0.35 -19.99
CA GLU A 115 16.00 -0.18 -20.36
C GLU A 115 14.86 0.56 -19.66
N GLN A 116 13.74 0.74 -20.36
CA GLN A 116 12.49 1.17 -19.71
C GLN A 116 11.93 -0.02 -18.95
N ILE A 117 12.17 -0.04 -17.64
CA ILE A 117 11.60 -1.03 -16.73
C ILE A 117 10.10 -0.82 -16.61
N ASP A 118 9.39 -1.94 -16.47
CA ASP A 118 7.95 -1.97 -16.28
C ASP A 118 7.62 -2.80 -15.03
N TRP A 119 6.34 -2.85 -14.70
CA TRP A 119 5.79 -3.64 -13.61
C TRP A 119 6.06 -5.12 -13.81
N LEU A 120 6.48 -5.78 -12.74
CA LEU A 120 6.39 -7.23 -12.63
C LEU A 120 5.06 -7.60 -11.97
N GLU A 121 4.42 -8.64 -12.48
CA GLU A 121 3.09 -9.04 -12.01
C GLU A 121 3.06 -10.52 -11.60
N TRP A 122 2.44 -10.80 -10.45
CA TRP A 122 2.13 -12.15 -9.98
C TRP A 122 0.65 -12.27 -9.67
N ARG A 123 -0.01 -13.25 -10.29
CA ARG A 123 -1.42 -13.56 -10.03
C ARG A 123 -1.56 -14.85 -9.25
N GLY A 124 -2.41 -14.85 -8.23
CA GLY A 124 -2.68 -16.05 -7.44
C GLY A 124 -3.71 -15.80 -6.36
N ARG A 125 -4.52 -16.81 -6.05
CA ARG A 125 -5.51 -16.78 -4.95
C ARG A 125 -6.43 -15.54 -4.93
N GLY A 126 -6.92 -15.15 -6.11
CA GLY A 126 -7.83 -14.01 -6.24
C GLY A 126 -7.15 -12.64 -6.12
N VAL A 127 -5.82 -12.57 -6.06
CA VAL A 127 -5.08 -11.31 -6.00
C VAL A 127 -4.10 -11.16 -7.15
N VAL A 128 -3.82 -9.89 -7.46
CA VAL A 128 -2.74 -9.45 -8.34
C VAL A 128 -1.74 -8.71 -7.48
N VAL A 129 -0.48 -9.15 -7.53
CA VAL A 129 0.64 -8.48 -6.88
C VAL A 129 1.46 -7.82 -7.99
N GLN A 130 1.63 -6.51 -7.93
CA GLN A 130 2.41 -5.76 -8.88
C GLN A 130 3.60 -5.10 -8.18
N LEU A 131 4.77 -5.16 -8.78
CA LEU A 131 6.00 -4.62 -8.22
C LEU A 131 6.68 -3.71 -9.23
N PHE A 132 7.01 -2.51 -8.77
CA PHE A 132 7.75 -1.52 -9.53
C PHE A 132 8.83 -0.88 -8.67
N THR A 133 9.90 -0.46 -9.33
CA THR A 133 10.95 0.34 -8.72
C THR A 133 11.43 1.37 -9.72
N ALA A 134 11.82 2.54 -9.25
CA ALA A 134 12.39 3.59 -10.09
C ALA A 134 13.53 4.32 -9.38
N PRO A 135 14.47 4.89 -10.15
CA PRO A 135 15.46 5.81 -9.62
C PRO A 135 14.81 7.14 -9.22
N GLU A 136 15.62 8.05 -8.69
CA GLU A 136 15.19 9.42 -8.43
C GLU A 136 14.60 10.05 -9.71
N ALA A 137 13.42 10.65 -9.58
CA ALA A 137 12.70 11.25 -10.69
C ALA A 137 12.23 12.67 -10.31
N GLN A 138 12.40 13.61 -11.24
CA GLN A 138 11.88 14.96 -11.07
C GLN A 138 10.38 14.97 -11.40
N ILE A 139 9.53 15.25 -10.41
CA ILE A 139 8.08 15.38 -10.58
C ILE A 139 7.68 16.82 -10.24
N GLY A 140 7.62 17.66 -11.28
CA GLY A 140 7.36 19.09 -11.10
C GLY A 140 8.50 19.77 -10.34
N PRO A 141 8.22 20.58 -9.29
CA PRO A 141 9.26 21.26 -8.51
C PRO A 141 10.04 20.30 -7.59
N ASP A 142 9.50 19.12 -7.29
CA ASP A 142 10.04 18.22 -6.28
C ASP A 142 10.75 17.02 -6.92
N ALA A 143 11.79 16.53 -6.24
CA ALA A 143 12.44 15.28 -6.59
C ALA A 143 11.79 14.15 -5.79
N LEU A 144 11.25 13.16 -6.48
CA LEU A 144 10.85 11.90 -5.87
C LEU A 144 12.11 11.06 -5.69
N PRO A 145 12.47 10.63 -4.47
CA PRO A 145 13.65 9.80 -4.25
C PRO A 145 13.52 8.45 -4.98
N PRO A 146 14.62 7.68 -5.08
CA PRO A 146 14.52 6.29 -5.50
C PRO A 146 13.52 5.56 -4.62
N HIS A 147 12.60 4.85 -5.27
CA HIS A 147 11.44 4.28 -4.61
C HIS A 147 11.07 2.91 -5.18
N LEU A 148 10.34 2.19 -4.36
CA LEU A 148 9.76 0.89 -4.61
C LEU A 148 8.27 1.00 -4.29
N HIS A 149 7.44 0.46 -5.17
CA HIS A 149 6.01 0.31 -4.98
C HIS A 149 5.61 -1.14 -5.22
N LEU A 150 5.04 -1.76 -4.19
CA LEU A 150 4.41 -3.08 -4.24
C LEU A 150 2.90 -2.91 -4.03
N ALA A 151 2.10 -3.16 -5.06
CA ALA A 151 0.65 -3.16 -4.98
C ALA A 151 0.12 -4.59 -4.79
N ILE A 152 -0.92 -4.75 -3.95
CA ILE A 152 -1.67 -5.99 -3.79
C ILE A 152 -3.15 -5.65 -3.91
N GLU A 153 -3.77 -6.16 -4.96
CA GLU A 153 -5.14 -5.85 -5.36
C GLU A 153 -5.94 -7.12 -5.58
N ARG A 154 -7.27 -7.04 -5.47
CA ARG A 154 -8.12 -8.17 -5.86
C ARG A 154 -8.18 -8.27 -7.38
N ASP A 155 -8.15 -9.50 -7.90
CA ASP A 155 -8.23 -9.74 -9.34
C ASP A 155 -9.62 -9.47 -9.95
N ASP A 156 -10.64 -9.38 -9.10
CA ASP A 156 -12.03 -9.09 -9.44
C ASP A 156 -12.39 -7.60 -9.31
N SER A 157 -11.45 -6.76 -8.85
CA SER A 157 -11.66 -5.32 -8.71
C SER A 157 -11.40 -4.60 -10.03
N PRO A 158 -12.26 -3.63 -10.42
CA PRO A 158 -12.00 -2.80 -11.59
C PRO A 158 -10.76 -1.92 -11.37
N PRO A 159 -9.92 -1.68 -12.41
CA PRO A 159 -8.72 -0.86 -12.30
C PRO A 159 -8.98 0.58 -11.82
N GLU A 160 -10.14 1.14 -12.19
CA GLU A 160 -10.58 2.47 -11.76
C GLU A 160 -11.13 2.51 -10.33
N GLY A 161 -11.17 1.36 -9.62
CA GLY A 161 -11.81 1.23 -8.32
C GLY A 161 -13.33 1.15 -8.38
N LEU A 162 -13.95 0.90 -7.22
CA LEU A 162 -15.40 0.87 -7.14
C LEU A 162 -15.95 2.30 -7.16
N PRO A 163 -17.11 2.53 -7.81
CA PRO A 163 -17.75 3.82 -7.72
C PRO A 163 -18.13 4.12 -6.28
N ARG A 164 -18.06 5.40 -5.92
CA ARG A 164 -18.51 5.90 -4.63
C ARG A 164 -19.96 5.49 -4.35
N ASP A 165 -20.20 5.04 -3.11
CA ASP A 165 -21.53 4.69 -2.62
C ASP A 165 -21.87 5.49 -1.35
N ASP A 166 -22.47 6.65 -1.58
CA ASP A 166 -22.99 7.55 -0.57
C ASP A 166 -23.93 6.89 0.46
N ALA A 167 -24.65 5.84 0.07
CA ALA A 167 -25.54 5.11 0.97
C ALA A 167 -24.75 4.13 1.84
N ARG A 168 -23.71 3.50 1.29
CA ARG A 168 -22.74 2.69 2.07
C ARG A 168 -22.03 3.56 3.08
N ASP A 169 -21.49 4.70 2.68
CA ASP A 169 -20.71 5.58 3.55
C ASP A 169 -21.51 6.04 4.76
N ARG A 170 -22.78 6.43 4.56
CA ARG A 170 -23.69 6.77 5.66
C ARG A 170 -24.01 5.57 6.57
N ARG A 171 -24.14 4.36 6.01
CA ARG A 171 -24.33 3.14 6.82
C ARG A 171 -23.08 2.84 7.64
N VAL A 172 -21.90 2.93 7.06
CA VAL A 172 -20.63 2.70 7.75
C VAL A 172 -20.43 3.72 8.87
N ALA A 173 -20.64 5.01 8.61
CA ALA A 173 -20.51 6.03 9.65
C ALA A 173 -21.48 5.84 10.83
N ALA A 174 -22.68 5.29 10.59
CA ALA A 174 -23.67 5.05 11.63
C ALA A 174 -23.42 3.74 12.40
N ASP A 175 -23.18 2.65 11.67
CA ASP A 175 -23.29 1.27 12.18
C ASP A 175 -22.05 0.41 11.90
N GLY A 176 -21.08 0.91 11.13
CA GLY A 176 -19.87 0.17 10.77
C GLY A 176 -18.96 -0.10 11.97
N SER A 177 -18.01 -1.02 11.81
CA SER A 177 -16.97 -1.26 12.81
C SER A 177 -16.08 -0.01 13.00
N VAL A 178 -15.29 0.02 14.08
CA VAL A 178 -14.33 1.12 14.26
C VAL A 178 -13.33 1.18 13.10
N VAL A 179 -12.94 0.02 12.55
CA VAL A 179 -12.00 -0.06 11.42
C VAL A 179 -12.65 0.47 10.15
N GLU A 180 -13.89 0.05 9.85
CA GLU A 180 -14.63 0.55 8.69
C GLU A 180 -14.81 2.07 8.75
N ARG A 181 -15.14 2.62 9.94
CA ARG A 181 -15.27 4.07 10.14
C ARG A 181 -13.93 4.78 10.06
N TRP A 182 -12.84 4.18 10.53
CA TRP A 182 -11.50 4.73 10.39
C TRP A 182 -11.08 4.81 8.92
N TYR A 183 -11.30 3.74 8.13
CA TYR A 183 -11.07 3.77 6.68
C TYR A 183 -11.91 4.83 5.98
N LEU A 184 -13.20 4.91 6.31
CA LEU A 184 -14.15 5.86 5.71
C LEU A 184 -13.67 7.32 5.80
N VAL A 185 -12.94 7.69 6.85
CA VAL A 185 -12.41 9.05 7.02
C VAL A 185 -11.55 9.49 5.83
N GLY A 186 -10.76 8.57 5.28
CA GLY A 186 -9.79 8.86 4.21
C GLY A 186 -10.35 8.68 2.81
N GLU A 187 -11.65 8.42 2.66
CA GLU A 187 -12.26 8.29 1.33
C GLU A 187 -12.28 9.65 0.62
N ASP A 188 -11.95 9.61 -0.67
CA ASP A 188 -11.92 10.81 -1.50
C ASP A 188 -13.30 11.47 -1.58
N ASP A 189 -13.30 12.80 -1.58
CA ASP A 189 -14.50 13.64 -1.65
C ASP A 189 -15.55 13.37 -0.54
N LEU A 190 -15.18 12.74 0.58
CA LEU A 190 -16.11 12.49 1.69
C LEU A 190 -16.88 13.76 2.08
N PRO A 191 -18.23 13.73 2.17
CA PRO A 191 -19.02 14.91 2.51
C PRO A 191 -18.62 15.52 3.85
N ASP A 192 -18.57 16.85 3.92
CA ASP A 192 -18.17 17.58 5.14
C ASP A 192 -19.04 17.23 6.36
N ASP A 193 -20.34 16.97 6.17
CA ASP A 193 -21.24 16.56 7.25
C ASP A 193 -20.88 15.17 7.80
N LEU A 194 -20.43 14.27 6.93
CA LEU A 194 -20.00 12.93 7.30
C LEU A 194 -18.63 12.96 7.99
N LEU A 195 -17.70 13.75 7.46
CA LEU A 195 -16.39 13.97 8.09
C LEU A 195 -16.54 14.63 9.48
N ALA A 196 -17.45 15.59 9.62
CA ALA A 196 -17.76 16.20 10.91
C ALA A 196 -18.36 15.20 11.90
N ALA A 197 -19.23 14.29 11.43
CA ALA A 197 -19.78 13.21 12.26
C ALA A 197 -18.68 12.24 12.74
N LEU A 198 -17.78 11.83 11.85
CA LEU A 198 -16.62 10.99 12.19
C LEU A 198 -15.63 11.71 13.11
N GLY A 199 -15.48 13.04 12.98
CA GLY A 199 -14.71 13.86 13.92
C GLY A 199 -15.28 13.89 15.34
N ALA A 200 -16.57 13.59 15.50
CA ALA A 200 -17.25 13.46 16.79
C ALA A 200 -17.42 11.99 17.24
N ASP A 201 -16.79 11.04 16.55
CA ASP A 201 -16.88 9.61 16.87
C ASP A 201 -16.38 9.34 18.31
N PRO A 202 -17.06 8.48 19.08
CA PRO A 202 -16.61 8.12 20.43
C PRO A 202 -15.28 7.35 20.45
N ASP A 203 -14.89 6.70 19.35
CA ASP A 203 -13.57 6.07 19.24
C ASP A 203 -12.49 7.10 18.87
N GLN A 204 -11.42 7.14 19.66
CA GLN A 204 -10.35 8.10 19.51
C GLN A 204 -9.58 7.92 18.18
N ARG A 205 -9.52 6.70 17.64
CA ARG A 205 -8.82 6.46 16.37
C ARG A 205 -9.52 7.12 15.20
N VAL A 206 -10.86 6.99 15.15
CA VAL A 206 -11.69 7.58 14.09
C VAL A 206 -11.66 9.10 14.15
N SER A 207 -11.89 9.67 15.34
CA SER A 207 -11.85 11.12 15.56
C SER A 207 -10.47 11.73 15.30
N ALA A 208 -9.38 11.05 15.67
CA ALA A 208 -8.01 11.51 15.39
C ALA A 208 -7.70 11.48 13.89
N ALA A 209 -8.09 10.42 13.18
CA ALA A 209 -7.97 10.35 11.72
C ALA A 209 -8.72 11.49 11.05
N ALA A 210 -9.97 11.77 11.49
CA ALA A 210 -10.79 12.84 10.93
C ALA A 210 -10.15 14.23 11.15
N ALA A 211 -9.53 14.44 12.31
CA ALA A 211 -8.75 15.65 12.58
C ALA A 211 -7.48 15.75 11.71
N SER A 212 -6.85 14.62 11.34
CA SER A 212 -5.75 14.61 10.39
C SER A 212 -6.23 14.99 8.99
N GLU A 213 -7.31 14.36 8.52
CA GLU A 213 -7.91 14.62 7.21
C GLU A 213 -8.30 16.09 7.03
N LEU A 214 -8.95 16.69 8.04
CA LEU A 214 -9.29 18.11 8.02
C LEU A 214 -8.06 19.02 7.88
N ARG A 215 -6.93 18.67 8.51
CA ARG A 215 -5.67 19.43 8.36
C ARG A 215 -5.08 19.28 6.96
N MET A 216 -5.12 18.07 6.40
CA MET A 216 -4.64 17.82 5.03
C MET A 216 -5.47 18.59 4.00
N ARG A 217 -6.81 18.55 4.10
CA ARG A 217 -7.72 19.34 3.22
C ARG A 217 -7.52 20.84 3.33
N ALA A 218 -7.15 21.33 4.51
CA ALA A 218 -6.86 22.75 4.73
C ALA A 218 -5.48 23.19 4.20
N GLY A 219 -4.67 22.28 3.63
CA GLY A 219 -3.33 22.56 3.11
C GLY A 219 -2.23 22.58 4.17
N GLY A 220 -2.45 21.95 5.33
CA GLY A 220 -1.54 21.99 6.46
C GLY A 220 -0.35 21.05 6.36
N PHE A 221 0.67 21.41 5.57
CA PHE A 221 2.07 21.15 5.94
C PHE A 221 2.61 22.43 6.60
N ASP A 222 2.34 22.61 7.90
CA ASP A 222 3.29 23.37 8.72
C ASP A 222 4.39 22.39 9.09
N ASP A 223 5.50 22.45 8.37
CA ASP A 223 6.76 21.79 8.71
C ASP A 223 7.19 22.23 10.13
N PRO A 224 7.28 21.33 11.12
CA PRO A 224 7.71 21.71 12.47
C PRO A 224 9.25 21.86 12.57
N THR A 225 9.99 21.88 11.47
CA THR A 225 11.44 22.10 11.44
C THR A 225 11.86 23.23 10.50
N GLY A 226 11.49 24.46 10.87
CA GLY A 226 12.26 25.65 10.51
C GLY A 226 13.46 25.85 11.43
#